data_AF-A0AA48HP23-F1
#
_entry.id   AF-A0AA48HP23-F1
#
_cell.length_a   1.000
_cell.length_b   1.000
_cell.length_c   1.000
_cell.angle_alpha   90.00
_cell.angle_beta   90.00
_cell.angle_gamma   90.00
#
_symmetry.space_group_name_H-M   'P 1'
#
loop_
_entity.id
_entity.type
_entity.pdbx_description
1 polymer ?
#
loop_
_entity_poly.entity_id
_entity_poly.type
_entity_poly.pdbx_seq_one_letter_code
_entity_poly.pdbx_strand_id
1 'polypeptide(L)'
;MTVSGPKRGFLNPFDRIGSGFFRIVALVALAAGFPAAIAYGNGTFEGVASCAGSTCHGRAEGNGAVVRQDEIASWQEPSSPSGAHSRAYAVLAGRRGQQIASSLGLGPATQATECLGCHATFAPSAQRGPRFQLSDGVGCESCHGAAEGWLASHYARPATHASNVADGLTPLENPQVRANVCLDCHFGSTKPGQFVTHEMMAAGHPRVSFELDLFSALQQHHDIDGDYASRKGKPNAVRFWAVGQAEAVRRQTSLFAQPRFSMEGVFPQFYFFDCHSCHREIQDSDNRRLTFETNPERPIAFGNPPFNDENIIMLSAVAGALVPAQADAFKAASRDFHKSMAGGGNPREAAQALSQRAGALSNALSQRAYIDADAFRVIEIIGGSATRPRFTDYTGSVQAVMAIDTLLNGLVTNGRVTAGAAAGIRADINKAYAAVEEPNAYKPADFRTALASATTAIRRLQ
;
A
#
# COMPACT_ATOMS: atom_id res chain seq x y z
N MET A 1 19.77 -57.83 -48.28
CA MET A 1 19.39 -58.87 -47.30
C MET A 1 18.26 -58.28 -46.46
N THR A 2 17.02 -58.46 -46.94
CA THR A 2 15.92 -59.15 -46.24
C THR A 2 15.56 -58.51 -44.91
N VAL A 3 14.42 -57.81 -44.81
CA VAL A 3 13.22 -58.32 -44.09
C VAL A 3 11.92 -57.84 -44.75
N SER A 4 10.99 -58.79 -44.82
CA SER A 4 9.64 -58.83 -45.40
C SER A 4 8.60 -57.88 -44.80
N GLY A 5 7.54 -57.62 -45.57
CA GLY A 5 6.35 -56.83 -45.21
C GLY A 5 5.28 -57.57 -44.37
N PRO A 6 3.98 -57.25 -44.54
CA PRO A 6 3.18 -56.55 -43.53
C PRO A 6 2.05 -57.40 -42.91
N LYS A 7 1.56 -56.99 -41.73
CA LYS A 7 0.28 -57.50 -41.18
C LYS A 7 -0.77 -56.38 -41.13
N ARG A 8 -1.82 -56.58 -41.93
CA ARG A 8 -3.09 -55.84 -41.88
C ARG A 8 -3.90 -56.34 -40.68
N GLY A 9 -4.39 -55.41 -39.86
CA GLY A 9 -5.45 -55.64 -38.87
C GLY A 9 -6.65 -54.78 -39.23
N PHE A 10 -7.79 -55.42 -39.48
CA PHE A 10 -9.07 -54.82 -39.80
C PHE A 10 -9.62 -54.01 -38.61
N LEU A 11 -10.10 -52.79 -38.87
CA LEU A 11 -11.02 -52.07 -37.98
C LEU A 11 -12.34 -51.89 -38.74
N ASN A 12 -13.43 -52.41 -38.17
CA ASN A 12 -14.80 -52.09 -38.56
C ASN A 12 -15.46 -51.22 -37.47
N PRO A 13 -16.54 -50.46 -37.78
CA PRO A 13 -16.77 -49.14 -37.22
C PRO A 13 -18.09 -49.05 -36.44
N PHE A 14 -18.05 -48.72 -35.16
CA PHE A 14 -19.16 -48.28 -34.29
C PHE A 14 -18.46 -47.64 -33.07
N ASP A 15 -18.74 -46.47 -32.52
CA ASP A 15 -19.84 -45.54 -32.64
C ASP A 15 -19.32 -44.15 -32.24
N ARG A 16 -19.76 -43.13 -32.98
CA ARG A 16 -19.83 -41.75 -32.49
C ARG A 16 -20.87 -41.72 -31.38
N ILE A 17 -20.53 -41.15 -30.22
CA ILE A 17 -21.34 -40.22 -29.40
C ILE A 17 -20.60 -40.05 -28.06
N GLY A 18 -20.29 -38.80 -27.69
CA GLY A 18 -19.86 -38.47 -26.32
C GLY A 18 -18.58 -37.65 -26.20
N SER A 19 -18.53 -36.45 -26.79
CA SER A 19 -17.44 -35.49 -26.50
C SER A 19 -17.89 -34.05 -26.32
N GLY A 20 -19.21 -33.81 -26.15
CA GLY A 20 -19.78 -32.47 -26.04
C GLY A 20 -19.96 -31.91 -24.63
N PHE A 21 -20.02 -32.76 -23.59
CA PHE A 21 -20.49 -32.33 -22.27
C PHE A 21 -19.40 -31.99 -21.25
N PHE A 22 -18.16 -32.48 -21.44
CA PHE A 22 -17.08 -32.27 -20.45
C PHE A 22 -16.26 -30.98 -20.65
N ARG A 23 -16.46 -30.24 -21.74
CA ARG A 23 -15.74 -28.98 -21.99
C ARG A 23 -16.45 -27.73 -21.47
N ILE A 24 -17.74 -27.82 -21.15
CA ILE A 24 -18.52 -26.65 -20.69
C ILE A 24 -18.38 -26.46 -19.16
N VAL A 25 -18.23 -27.52 -18.37
CA VAL A 25 -18.12 -27.40 -16.91
C VAL A 25 -16.73 -26.88 -16.46
N ALA A 26 -15.67 -27.14 -17.24
CA ALA A 26 -14.32 -26.63 -16.94
C ALA A 26 -14.16 -25.11 -17.17
N LEU A 27 -15.03 -24.48 -17.97
CA LEU A 27 -15.01 -23.04 -18.21
C LEU A 27 -15.77 -22.24 -17.14
N VAL A 28 -16.71 -22.86 -16.43
CA VAL A 28 -17.50 -22.17 -15.38
C VAL A 28 -16.77 -22.16 -14.03
N ALA A 29 -15.93 -23.17 -13.74
CA ALA A 29 -15.19 -23.25 -12.48
C ALA A 29 -13.96 -22.31 -12.38
N LEU A 30 -13.46 -21.77 -13.50
CA LEU A 30 -12.32 -20.84 -13.50
C LEU A 30 -12.69 -19.36 -13.28
N ALA A 31 -13.98 -19.02 -13.25
CA ALA A 31 -14.45 -17.64 -13.13
C ALA A 31 -14.69 -17.18 -11.68
N ALA A 32 -14.59 -18.06 -10.68
CA ALA A 32 -15.00 -17.78 -9.30
C ALA A 32 -13.85 -17.39 -8.33
N GLY A 33 -12.64 -17.09 -8.84
CA GLY A 33 -11.44 -16.91 -8.00
C GLY A 33 -10.73 -15.57 -8.09
N PHE A 34 -11.11 -14.67 -8.99
CA PHE A 34 -10.49 -13.35 -9.10
C PHE A 34 -11.42 -12.32 -8.46
N PRO A 35 -10.95 -11.51 -7.47
CA PRO A 35 -11.68 -10.29 -7.15
C PRO A 35 -11.81 -9.52 -8.47
N ALA A 36 -13.04 -9.19 -8.84
CA ALA A 36 -13.33 -8.42 -10.04
C ALA A 36 -12.35 -7.25 -10.09
N ALA A 37 -11.45 -7.28 -11.07
CA ALA A 37 -10.74 -6.08 -11.45
C ALA A 37 -11.83 -5.10 -11.84
N ILE A 38 -12.09 -4.10 -11.01
CA ILE A 38 -12.86 -2.94 -11.44
C ILE A 38 -12.05 -2.40 -12.61
N ALA A 39 -12.58 -2.56 -13.83
CA ALA A 39 -12.04 -1.90 -14.99
C ALA A 39 -12.13 -0.40 -14.67
N TYR A 40 -10.99 0.24 -14.42
CA TYR A 40 -10.94 1.69 -14.45
C TYR A 40 -11.43 2.08 -15.83
N GLY A 41 -12.58 2.76 -15.89
CA GLY A 41 -13.22 3.12 -17.14
C GLY A 41 -12.25 3.88 -18.03
N ASN A 42 -12.39 3.69 -19.34
CA ASN A 42 -11.73 4.49 -20.37
C ASN A 42 -12.26 5.94 -20.40
N GLY A 43 -12.52 6.54 -19.23
CA GLY A 43 -13.08 7.87 -19.09
C GLY A 43 -12.03 8.95 -19.26
N THR A 44 -12.49 10.12 -19.67
CA THR A 44 -11.72 11.34 -19.81
C THR A 44 -11.49 11.97 -18.44
N PHE A 45 -10.25 12.34 -18.17
CA PHE A 45 -9.85 13.11 -17.01
C PHE A 45 -10.08 14.60 -17.30
N GLU A 46 -11.00 15.23 -16.59
CA GLU A 46 -11.47 16.59 -16.87
C GLU A 46 -10.51 17.67 -16.36
N GLY A 47 -9.67 17.36 -15.36
CA GLY A 47 -8.74 18.28 -14.72
C GLY A 47 -9.32 18.97 -13.48
N VAL A 48 -8.45 19.44 -12.59
CA VAL A 48 -8.84 19.98 -11.27
C VAL A 48 -9.76 21.19 -11.39
N ALA A 49 -9.58 22.01 -12.42
CA ALA A 49 -10.43 23.18 -12.68
C ALA A 49 -11.92 22.83 -12.90
N SER A 50 -12.24 21.58 -13.25
CA SER A 50 -13.63 21.10 -13.33
C SER A 50 -14.31 20.95 -11.96
N CYS A 51 -13.54 20.76 -10.89
CA CYS A 51 -14.00 20.64 -9.51
C CYS A 51 -14.06 21.99 -8.78
N ALA A 52 -13.28 22.98 -9.23
CA ALA A 52 -12.94 24.19 -8.47
C ALA A 52 -13.96 25.34 -8.53
N GLY A 53 -15.14 25.12 -9.09
CA GLY A 53 -16.22 26.11 -9.04
C GLY A 53 -16.68 26.38 -7.60
N SER A 54 -17.09 27.62 -7.30
CA SER A 54 -17.61 28.01 -5.97
C SER A 54 -18.91 27.30 -5.59
N THR A 55 -19.66 26.79 -6.57
CA THR A 55 -20.83 25.92 -6.34
C THR A 55 -20.47 24.44 -6.20
N CYS A 56 -19.20 24.08 -6.40
CA CYS A 56 -18.68 22.71 -6.40
C CYS A 56 -17.77 22.50 -5.18
N HIS A 57 -16.44 22.54 -5.35
CA HIS A 57 -15.45 22.31 -4.29
C HIS A 57 -14.50 23.50 -4.07
N GLY A 58 -14.84 24.68 -4.62
CA GLY A 58 -14.04 25.90 -4.56
C GLY A 58 -14.64 27.04 -3.71
N ARG A 59 -15.43 26.73 -2.68
CA ARG A 59 -15.91 27.75 -1.72
C ARG A 59 -14.75 28.30 -0.90
N ALA A 60 -14.91 29.56 -0.46
CA ALA A 60 -13.97 30.19 0.47
C ALA A 60 -14.08 29.61 1.90
N GLU A 61 -15.26 29.13 2.27
CA GLU A 61 -15.52 28.52 3.58
C GLU A 61 -16.25 27.18 3.40
N GLY A 62 -15.86 26.20 4.20
CA GLY A 62 -16.41 24.84 4.22
C GLY A 62 -17.82 24.72 4.79
N ASN A 63 -18.78 25.47 4.23
CA ASN A 63 -20.16 25.59 4.70
C ASN A 63 -21.20 25.03 3.71
N GLY A 64 -20.80 24.14 2.80
CA GLY A 64 -21.72 23.47 1.91
C GLY A 64 -22.73 22.57 2.63
N ALA A 65 -23.83 22.24 1.96
CA ALA A 65 -25.00 21.60 2.58
C ALA A 65 -24.88 20.07 2.79
N VAL A 66 -24.01 19.39 2.03
CA VAL A 66 -23.82 17.92 2.02
C VAL A 66 -22.33 17.53 2.15
N VAL A 67 -21.46 18.44 1.75
CA VAL A 67 -20.01 18.37 1.92
C VAL A 67 -19.56 19.80 2.15
N ARG A 68 -18.34 19.98 2.62
CA ARG A 68 -17.79 21.30 2.95
C ARG A 68 -17.75 22.22 1.73
N GLN A 69 -17.49 21.67 0.55
CA GLN A 69 -17.38 22.39 -0.72
C GLN A 69 -16.16 23.36 -0.79
N ASP A 70 -15.19 23.22 0.12
CA ASP A 70 -13.93 24.00 0.17
C ASP A 70 -12.67 23.13 -0.04
N GLU A 71 -12.85 21.91 -0.54
CA GLU A 71 -11.81 20.88 -0.63
C GLU A 71 -10.60 21.35 -1.45
N ILE A 72 -10.82 22.19 -2.46
CA ILE A 72 -9.75 22.76 -3.29
C ILE A 72 -8.79 23.60 -2.47
N ALA A 73 -9.26 24.38 -1.50
CA ALA A 73 -8.37 25.20 -0.66
C ALA A 73 -7.41 24.33 0.15
N SER A 74 -7.91 23.21 0.69
CA SER A 74 -7.09 22.26 1.46
C SER A 74 -6.08 21.51 0.58
N TRP A 75 -6.47 21.16 -0.65
CA TRP A 75 -5.58 20.50 -1.61
C TRP A 75 -4.55 21.47 -2.21
N GLN A 76 -4.90 22.73 -2.44
CA GLN A 76 -3.99 23.73 -3.03
C GLN A 76 -2.98 24.30 -2.05
N GLU A 77 -3.14 24.14 -0.73
CA GLU A 77 -2.23 24.69 0.29
C GLU A 77 -0.87 23.99 0.29
N PRO A 78 0.17 24.53 -0.40
CA PRO A 78 1.37 23.77 -0.69
C PRO A 78 2.26 23.58 0.53
N SER A 79 2.04 24.30 1.63
CA SER A 79 2.83 24.13 2.85
C SER A 79 2.27 23.04 3.78
N SER A 80 1.02 22.62 3.58
CA SER A 80 0.37 21.63 4.45
C SER A 80 0.67 20.19 4.01
N PRO A 81 0.41 19.20 4.87
CA PRO A 81 0.38 17.79 4.47
C PRO A 81 -0.66 17.49 3.38
N SER A 82 -1.84 18.13 3.43
CA SER A 82 -2.92 17.91 2.45
C SER A 82 -2.58 18.45 1.05
N GLY A 83 -1.74 19.49 0.95
CA GLY A 83 -1.26 19.98 -0.35
C GLY A 83 0.01 19.31 -0.86
N ALA A 84 0.44 18.18 -0.28
CA ALA A 84 1.58 17.42 -0.80
C ALA A 84 1.37 16.96 -2.24
N HIS A 85 0.14 16.62 -2.57
CA HIS A 85 -0.25 16.13 -3.88
C HIS A 85 -0.31 17.25 -4.93
N SER A 86 -0.81 18.44 -4.60
CA SER A 86 -0.83 19.57 -5.54
C SER A 86 0.58 20.05 -5.90
N ARG A 87 1.52 20.05 -4.94
CA ARG A 87 2.91 20.42 -5.22
C ARG A 87 3.77 19.32 -5.84
N ALA A 88 3.24 18.10 -6.03
CA ALA A 88 4.03 16.94 -6.44
C ALA A 88 4.74 17.16 -7.80
N TYR A 89 4.07 17.77 -8.77
CA TYR A 89 4.67 18.10 -10.07
C TYR A 89 5.79 19.15 -9.91
N ALA A 90 5.57 20.19 -9.11
CA ALA A 90 6.55 21.25 -8.89
C ALA A 90 7.86 20.73 -8.27
N VAL A 91 7.80 19.68 -7.45
CA VAL A 91 8.99 19.02 -6.88
C VAL A 91 9.91 18.45 -7.97
N LEU A 92 9.37 18.00 -9.11
CA LEU A 92 10.17 17.51 -10.24
C LEU A 92 11.00 18.63 -10.90
N ALA A 93 10.47 19.85 -10.93
CA ALA A 93 11.19 21.01 -11.44
C ALA A 93 12.32 21.47 -10.49
N GLY A 94 12.28 21.05 -9.22
CA GLY A 94 13.29 21.38 -8.22
C GLY A 94 14.65 20.71 -8.49
N ARG A 95 15.68 21.20 -7.78
CA ARG A 95 17.07 20.74 -7.92
C ARG A 95 17.21 19.22 -7.85
N ARG A 96 16.59 18.58 -6.84
CA ARG A 96 16.67 17.12 -6.66
C ARG A 96 16.04 16.36 -7.83
N GLY A 97 14.86 16.77 -8.30
CA GLY A 97 14.17 16.12 -9.42
C GLY A 97 15.00 16.16 -10.70
N GLN A 98 15.59 17.31 -11.03
CA GLN A 98 16.47 17.46 -12.19
C GLN A 98 17.76 16.65 -12.07
N GLN A 99 18.35 16.57 -10.87
CA GLN A 99 19.54 15.74 -10.62
C GLN A 99 19.25 14.23 -10.81
N ILE A 100 18.09 13.76 -10.32
CA ILE A 100 17.65 12.38 -10.50
C ILE A 100 17.47 12.10 -12.01
N ALA A 101 16.67 12.91 -12.69
CA ALA A 101 16.39 12.70 -14.12
C ALA A 101 17.65 12.80 -14.99
N SER A 102 18.59 13.69 -14.66
CA SER A 102 19.89 13.77 -15.32
C SER A 102 20.75 12.53 -15.09
N SER A 103 20.77 11.99 -13.86
CA SER A 103 21.50 10.75 -13.55
C SER A 103 20.96 9.55 -14.31
N LEU A 104 19.64 9.53 -14.54
CA LEU A 104 18.93 8.46 -15.26
C LEU A 104 18.86 8.68 -16.78
N GLY A 105 19.34 9.83 -17.30
CA GLY A 105 19.28 10.15 -18.73
C GLY A 105 17.86 10.36 -19.28
N LEU A 106 16.89 10.74 -18.43
CA LEU A 106 15.47 10.86 -18.80
C LEU A 106 15.06 12.23 -19.39
N GLY A 107 16.03 13.14 -19.57
CA GLY A 107 15.74 14.52 -19.93
C GLY A 107 15.06 15.30 -18.80
N PRO A 108 14.22 16.31 -19.10
CA PRO A 108 13.53 17.07 -18.06
C PRO A 108 12.59 16.20 -17.21
N ALA A 109 12.77 16.20 -15.89
CA ALA A 109 11.95 15.39 -14.97
C ALA A 109 10.43 15.61 -15.13
N THR A 110 10.02 16.84 -15.45
CA THR A 110 8.62 17.23 -15.68
C THR A 110 8.01 16.68 -16.97
N GLN A 111 8.79 15.99 -17.81
CA GLN A 111 8.34 15.36 -19.05
C GLN A 111 8.57 13.84 -19.04
N ALA A 112 9.36 13.32 -18.10
CA ALA A 112 9.64 11.90 -17.96
C ALA A 112 8.41 11.15 -17.44
N THR A 113 7.97 10.11 -18.18
CA THR A 113 6.80 9.30 -17.80
C THR A 113 7.04 8.57 -16.48
N GLU A 114 8.28 8.18 -16.23
CA GLU A 114 8.80 7.56 -15.02
C GLU A 114 8.59 8.42 -13.78
N CYS A 115 8.61 9.75 -13.93
CA CYS A 115 8.36 10.69 -12.85
C CYS A 115 6.88 11.06 -12.76
N LEU A 116 6.25 11.32 -13.91
CA LEU A 116 4.88 11.82 -13.98
C LEU A 116 3.84 10.81 -13.50
N GLY A 117 4.11 9.50 -13.60
CA GLY A 117 3.18 8.45 -13.16
C GLY A 117 2.76 8.55 -11.69
N CYS A 118 3.62 9.12 -10.84
CA CYS A 118 3.35 9.34 -9.41
C CYS A 118 3.28 10.83 -9.00
N HIS A 119 3.79 11.75 -9.82
CA HIS A 119 3.88 13.18 -9.48
C HIS A 119 2.82 14.05 -10.19
N ALA A 120 1.96 13.45 -11.00
CA ALA A 120 0.81 14.10 -11.62
C ALA A 120 -0.39 13.15 -11.65
N THR A 121 -1.60 13.67 -11.86
CA THR A 121 -2.66 12.86 -12.47
C THR A 121 -2.17 12.46 -13.86
N PHE A 122 -1.79 11.19 -14.03
CA PHE A 122 -1.14 10.73 -15.25
C PHE A 122 -2.12 9.92 -16.10
N ALA A 123 -2.59 10.55 -17.18
CA ALA A 123 -3.48 9.95 -18.17
C ALA A 123 -2.87 10.04 -19.58
N PRO A 124 -3.12 9.09 -20.49
CA PRO A 124 -2.79 9.23 -21.92
C PRO A 124 -3.40 10.49 -22.53
N SER A 125 -2.75 11.12 -23.51
CA SER A 125 -3.24 12.38 -24.11
C SER A 125 -4.66 12.28 -24.68
N ALA A 126 -5.06 11.11 -25.18
CA ALA A 126 -6.41 10.87 -25.71
C ALA A 126 -7.51 10.85 -24.63
N GLN A 127 -7.14 10.75 -23.36
CA GLN A 127 -8.05 10.73 -22.21
C GLN A 127 -7.96 12.03 -21.39
N ARG A 128 -7.35 13.08 -21.93
CA ARG A 128 -7.22 14.37 -21.24
C ARG A 128 -8.28 15.33 -21.76
N GLY A 129 -9.15 15.78 -20.88
CA GLY A 129 -10.16 16.80 -21.15
C GLY A 129 -9.53 18.18 -21.37
N PRO A 130 -10.31 19.16 -21.84
CA PRO A 130 -9.81 20.48 -22.23
C PRO A 130 -9.23 21.30 -21.08
N ARG A 131 -9.58 20.98 -19.82
CA ARG A 131 -9.07 21.67 -18.61
C ARG A 131 -8.01 20.87 -17.87
N PHE A 132 -7.60 19.72 -18.40
CA PHE A 132 -6.59 18.88 -17.78
C PHE A 132 -5.20 19.52 -17.85
N GLN A 133 -4.48 19.50 -16.72
CA GLN A 133 -3.10 19.98 -16.64
C GLN A 133 -2.25 18.98 -15.85
N LEU A 134 -1.11 18.55 -16.43
CA LEU A 134 -0.13 17.76 -15.68
C LEU A 134 0.49 18.58 -14.53
N SER A 135 0.57 19.90 -14.70
CA SER A 135 1.14 20.81 -13.70
C SER A 135 0.29 20.98 -12.45
N ASP A 136 -0.96 20.50 -12.44
CA ASP A 136 -1.80 20.48 -11.24
C ASP A 136 -1.24 19.54 -10.16
N GLY A 137 -0.27 18.66 -10.51
CA GLY A 137 0.21 17.63 -9.60
C GLY A 137 -0.77 16.47 -9.53
N VAL A 138 -0.77 15.76 -8.40
CA VAL A 138 -1.70 14.66 -8.15
C VAL A 138 -3.06 15.27 -7.78
N GLY A 139 -3.93 15.40 -8.77
CA GLY A 139 -5.26 16.01 -8.65
C GLY A 139 -6.34 15.07 -8.12
N CYS A 140 -7.56 15.60 -8.02
CA CYS A 140 -8.72 14.89 -7.47
C CYS A 140 -8.95 13.52 -8.14
N GLU A 141 -8.83 13.48 -9.46
CA GLU A 141 -9.14 12.31 -10.29
C GLU A 141 -8.10 11.18 -10.15
N SER A 142 -6.91 11.46 -9.61
CA SER A 142 -5.95 10.40 -9.24
C SER A 142 -6.50 9.47 -8.15
N CYS A 143 -7.37 10.00 -7.28
CA CYS A 143 -8.00 9.25 -6.20
C CYS A 143 -9.48 8.94 -6.51
N HIS A 144 -10.21 9.91 -7.01
CA HIS A 144 -11.66 9.82 -7.26
C HIS A 144 -12.01 9.18 -8.60
N GLY A 145 -11.04 8.91 -9.48
CA GLY A 145 -11.25 8.38 -10.82
C GLY A 145 -11.54 9.48 -11.85
N ALA A 146 -11.46 9.12 -13.13
CA ALA A 146 -11.75 10.03 -14.25
C ALA A 146 -13.18 10.57 -14.16
N ALA A 147 -13.35 11.88 -14.22
CA ALA A 147 -14.61 12.54 -13.89
C ALA A 147 -15.66 12.52 -15.00
N GLU A 148 -15.30 12.26 -16.27
CA GLU A 148 -16.25 12.30 -17.40
C GLU A 148 -17.57 11.58 -17.11
N GLY A 149 -17.50 10.38 -16.54
CA GLY A 149 -18.68 9.54 -16.29
C GLY A 149 -19.60 10.08 -15.19
N TRP A 150 -19.04 10.70 -14.14
CA TRP A 150 -19.78 11.07 -12.94
C TRP A 150 -19.86 12.58 -12.66
N LEU A 151 -19.12 13.43 -13.37
CA LEU A 151 -19.08 14.87 -13.09
C LEU A 151 -20.46 15.52 -13.26
N ALA A 152 -21.16 15.21 -14.35
CA ALA A 152 -22.48 15.77 -14.63
C ALA A 152 -23.56 15.26 -13.66
N SER A 153 -23.54 13.95 -13.36
CA SER A 153 -24.49 13.35 -12.41
C SER A 153 -24.22 13.76 -10.97
N HIS A 154 -22.96 14.09 -10.62
CA HIS A 154 -22.55 14.48 -9.27
C HIS A 154 -23.28 15.69 -8.70
N TYR A 155 -23.61 16.67 -9.55
CA TYR A 155 -24.34 17.88 -9.14
C TYR A 155 -25.81 17.91 -9.60
N ALA A 156 -26.25 16.91 -10.38
CA ALA A 156 -27.65 16.77 -10.77
C ALA A 156 -28.51 16.34 -9.57
N ARG A 157 -29.84 16.56 -9.61
CA ARG A 157 -30.77 16.00 -8.61
C ARG A 157 -31.67 14.94 -9.24
N PRO A 158 -31.79 13.74 -8.65
CA PRO A 158 -31.12 13.27 -7.43
C PRO A 158 -29.75 12.62 -7.69
N ALA A 159 -28.64 13.25 -7.27
CA ALA A 159 -27.34 12.61 -7.14
C ALA A 159 -27.24 11.85 -5.81
N THR A 160 -26.73 10.63 -5.83
CA THR A 160 -26.42 9.84 -4.64
C THR A 160 -24.99 9.34 -4.71
N HIS A 161 -24.41 8.96 -3.56
CA HIS A 161 -23.09 8.32 -3.56
C HIS A 161 -23.09 7.04 -4.41
N ALA A 162 -24.14 6.22 -4.32
CA ALA A 162 -24.27 5.00 -5.09
C ALA A 162 -24.36 5.24 -6.61
N SER A 163 -25.11 6.27 -7.05
CA SER A 163 -25.17 6.62 -8.48
C SER A 163 -23.82 7.12 -8.99
N ASN A 164 -23.12 7.96 -8.22
CA ASN A 164 -21.79 8.44 -8.62
C ASN A 164 -20.79 7.29 -8.75
N VAL A 165 -20.83 6.32 -7.83
CA VAL A 165 -19.97 5.11 -7.90
C VAL A 165 -20.34 4.26 -9.11
N ALA A 166 -21.63 4.10 -9.43
CA ALA A 166 -22.08 3.40 -10.63
C ALA A 166 -21.59 4.10 -11.92
N ASP A 167 -21.47 5.42 -11.88
CA ASP A 167 -20.99 6.26 -12.98
C ASP A 167 -19.45 6.40 -13.04
N GLY A 168 -18.71 5.74 -12.13
CA GLY A 168 -17.25 5.64 -12.18
C GLY A 168 -16.47 6.35 -11.08
N LEU A 169 -17.14 6.97 -10.10
CA LEU A 169 -16.48 7.51 -8.91
C LEU A 169 -15.84 6.37 -8.10
N THR A 170 -14.56 6.52 -7.74
CA THR A 170 -13.86 5.52 -6.91
C THR A 170 -14.48 5.46 -5.50
N PRO A 171 -14.93 4.28 -5.02
CA PRO A 171 -15.54 4.13 -3.69
C PRO A 171 -14.48 4.09 -2.57
N LEU A 172 -13.87 5.24 -2.28
CA LEU A 172 -12.78 5.40 -1.31
C LEU A 172 -13.19 5.15 0.15
N GLU A 173 -14.47 4.97 0.46
CA GLU A 173 -14.93 4.46 1.76
C GLU A 173 -14.58 2.98 1.97
N ASN A 174 -14.39 2.22 0.88
CA ASN A 174 -13.90 0.85 0.96
C ASN A 174 -12.39 0.86 1.25
N PRO A 175 -11.93 0.24 2.35
CA PRO A 175 -10.53 0.27 2.76
C PRO A 175 -9.58 -0.38 1.74
N GLN A 176 -10.02 -1.46 1.07
CA GLN A 176 -9.20 -2.16 0.09
C GLN A 176 -9.02 -1.31 -1.17
N VAL A 177 -10.10 -0.65 -1.62
CA VAL A 177 -10.06 0.27 -2.76
C VAL A 177 -9.14 1.45 -2.45
N ARG A 178 -9.34 2.11 -1.30
CA ARG A 178 -8.49 3.23 -0.87
C ARG A 178 -7.02 2.83 -0.76
N ALA A 179 -6.73 1.68 -0.15
CA ALA A 179 -5.36 1.18 -0.04
C ALA A 179 -4.69 1.03 -1.41
N ASN A 180 -5.39 0.44 -2.38
CA ASN A 180 -4.84 0.23 -3.72
C ASN A 180 -4.60 1.53 -4.49
N VAL A 181 -5.46 2.54 -4.33
CA VAL A 181 -5.25 3.88 -4.91
C VAL A 181 -3.97 4.51 -4.36
N CYS A 182 -3.77 4.47 -3.04
CA CYS A 182 -2.55 5.02 -2.43
C CYS A 182 -1.30 4.22 -2.84
N LEU A 183 -1.40 2.88 -2.80
CA LEU A 183 -0.29 1.97 -3.12
C LEU A 183 0.17 2.05 -4.58
N ASP A 184 -0.67 2.55 -5.49
CA ASP A 184 -0.27 2.73 -6.88
C ASP A 184 0.96 3.66 -7.01
N CYS A 185 1.12 4.63 -6.10
CA CYS A 185 2.30 5.51 -6.04
C CYS A 185 3.18 5.25 -4.81
N HIS A 186 2.59 4.95 -3.65
CA HIS A 186 3.30 4.79 -2.37
C HIS A 186 3.93 3.40 -2.14
N PHE A 187 3.90 2.56 -3.17
CA PHE A 187 4.74 1.38 -3.29
C PHE A 187 5.05 1.15 -4.76
N GLY A 188 3.99 1.03 -5.55
CA GLY A 188 4.03 1.01 -6.99
C GLY A 188 2.93 0.15 -7.60
N SER A 189 2.77 0.25 -8.91
CA SER A 189 1.80 -0.52 -9.67
C SER A 189 2.35 -1.04 -10.98
N THR A 190 1.51 -1.80 -11.69
CA THR A 190 1.80 -2.25 -13.05
C THR A 190 1.46 -1.20 -14.12
N LYS A 191 0.90 -0.05 -13.71
CA LYS A 191 0.58 1.06 -14.62
C LYS A 191 1.87 1.76 -15.05
N PRO A 192 1.91 2.35 -16.26
CA PRO A 192 3.10 3.05 -16.76
C PRO A 192 3.57 4.15 -15.80
N GLY A 193 4.88 4.20 -15.53
CA GLY A 193 5.50 5.24 -14.71
C GLY A 193 5.22 5.16 -13.20
N GLN A 194 4.62 4.06 -12.71
CA GLN A 194 4.21 3.91 -11.31
C GLN A 194 5.02 2.88 -10.52
N PHE A 195 6.22 2.51 -10.96
CA PHE A 195 7.08 1.62 -10.19
C PHE A 195 8.43 2.29 -9.95
N VAL A 196 8.73 2.58 -8.68
CA VAL A 196 10.02 3.15 -8.28
C VAL A 196 11.05 2.03 -8.25
N THR A 197 12.09 2.14 -9.08
CA THR A 197 13.18 1.17 -9.11
C THR A 197 14.28 1.55 -8.11
N HIS A 198 15.13 0.57 -7.77
CA HIS A 198 16.34 0.86 -7.01
C HIS A 198 17.28 1.81 -7.76
N GLU A 199 17.28 1.80 -9.08
CA GLU A 199 18.05 2.76 -9.90
C GLU A 199 17.60 4.21 -9.64
N MET A 200 16.28 4.44 -9.57
CA MET A 200 15.74 5.76 -9.18
C MET A 200 16.17 6.15 -7.77
N MET A 201 16.15 5.20 -6.82
CA MET A 201 16.62 5.44 -5.45
C MET A 201 18.11 5.76 -5.40
N ALA A 202 18.93 5.03 -6.16
CA ALA A 202 20.37 5.26 -6.29
C ALA A 202 20.67 6.64 -6.92
N ALA A 203 19.83 7.10 -7.83
CA ALA A 203 19.88 8.46 -8.39
C ALA A 203 19.42 9.56 -7.41
N GLY A 204 18.90 9.19 -6.23
CA GLY A 204 18.52 10.12 -5.16
C GLY A 204 17.01 10.25 -4.91
N HIS A 205 16.18 9.40 -5.53
CA HIS A 205 14.75 9.36 -5.22
C HIS A 205 14.54 8.89 -3.76
N PRO A 206 13.73 9.60 -2.96
CA PRO A 206 13.42 9.16 -1.60
C PRO A 206 12.77 7.78 -1.58
N ARG A 207 12.92 7.06 -0.47
CA ARG A 207 12.17 5.83 -0.28
C ARG A 207 10.67 6.13 -0.21
N VAL A 208 9.87 5.29 -0.85
CA VAL A 208 8.41 5.35 -0.70
C VAL A 208 8.00 4.71 0.61
N SER A 209 7.03 5.31 1.28
CA SER A 209 6.42 4.81 2.51
C SER A 209 4.91 4.73 2.32
N PHE A 210 4.28 3.86 3.09
CA PHE A 210 2.84 3.66 3.06
C PHE A 210 2.30 3.39 4.46
N GLU A 211 1.27 4.12 4.85
CA GLU A 211 0.43 3.81 5.99
C GLU A 211 -1.00 4.32 5.77
N LEU A 212 -1.98 3.42 5.60
CA LEU A 212 -3.29 3.78 5.04
C LEU A 212 -4.07 4.77 5.90
N ASP A 213 -4.13 4.53 7.21
CA ASP A 213 -4.92 5.36 8.11
C ASP A 213 -4.28 6.73 8.32
N LEU A 214 -2.95 6.76 8.54
CA LEU A 214 -2.19 8.00 8.64
C LEU A 214 -2.33 8.84 7.36
N PHE A 215 -2.16 8.24 6.19
CA PHE A 215 -2.25 8.98 4.93
C PHE A 215 -3.69 9.43 4.65
N SER A 216 -4.69 8.64 5.06
CA SER A 216 -6.09 9.04 5.00
C SER A 216 -6.36 10.29 5.85
N ALA A 217 -5.79 10.36 7.05
CA ALA A 217 -5.92 11.52 7.93
C ALA A 217 -5.18 12.75 7.37
N LEU A 218 -3.95 12.58 6.86
CA LEU A 218 -3.16 13.67 6.26
C LEU A 218 -3.80 14.27 5.00
N GLN A 219 -4.61 13.48 4.29
CA GLN A 219 -5.32 13.90 3.08
C GLN A 219 -6.80 14.22 3.34
N GLN A 220 -7.26 14.20 4.61
CA GLN A 220 -8.65 14.44 4.92
C GLN A 220 -9.04 15.89 4.64
N HIS A 221 -10.04 16.06 3.78
CA HIS A 221 -10.64 17.34 3.40
C HIS A 221 -12.18 17.28 3.51
N HIS A 222 -12.70 16.35 4.31
CA HIS A 222 -14.14 16.15 4.54
C HIS A 222 -14.40 15.96 6.03
N ASP A 223 -15.63 16.27 6.43
CA ASP A 223 -16.10 16.01 7.78
C ASP A 223 -16.71 14.60 7.87
N ILE A 224 -16.41 13.90 8.97
CA ILE A 224 -16.99 12.58 9.27
C ILE A 224 -18.14 12.82 10.24
N ASP A 225 -19.26 13.29 9.70
CA ASP A 225 -20.48 13.64 10.44
C ASP A 225 -21.62 12.63 10.18
N GLY A 226 -22.83 13.00 10.60
CA GLY A 226 -24.02 12.15 10.42
C GLY A 226 -24.38 11.92 8.95
N ASP A 227 -24.18 12.93 8.08
CA ASP A 227 -24.46 12.80 6.66
C ASP A 227 -23.45 11.87 6.00
N TYR A 228 -22.17 11.98 6.38
CA TYR A 228 -21.11 11.12 5.84
C TYR A 228 -21.40 9.67 6.22
N ALA A 229 -21.70 9.44 7.50
CA ALA A 229 -22.00 8.12 8.01
C ALA A 229 -23.24 7.51 7.36
N SER A 230 -24.26 8.31 7.05
CA SER A 230 -25.47 7.84 6.35
C SER A 230 -25.18 7.37 4.92
N ARG A 231 -24.26 8.04 4.21
CA ARG A 231 -23.94 7.75 2.81
C ARG A 231 -22.88 6.66 2.63
N LYS A 232 -21.89 6.61 3.53
CA LYS A 232 -20.65 5.83 3.36
C LYS A 232 -20.34 4.90 4.54
N GLY A 233 -21.11 4.99 5.64
CA GLY A 233 -20.77 4.37 6.91
C GLY A 233 -19.67 5.13 7.65
N LYS A 234 -19.53 4.86 8.96
CA LYS A 234 -18.47 5.46 9.78
C LYS A 234 -17.14 4.73 9.52
N PRO A 235 -16.06 5.44 9.14
CA PRO A 235 -14.74 4.84 8.98
C PRO A 235 -14.21 4.37 10.35
N ASN A 236 -13.30 3.40 10.34
CA ASN A 236 -12.66 2.89 11.55
C ASN A 236 -11.15 2.86 11.33
N ALA A 237 -10.41 3.58 12.17
CA ALA A 237 -8.97 3.74 12.04
C ALA A 237 -8.21 2.40 12.13
N VAL A 238 -8.60 1.52 13.06
CA VAL A 238 -7.99 0.18 13.20
C VAL A 238 -8.26 -0.67 11.96
N ARG A 239 -9.46 -0.56 11.36
CA ARG A 239 -9.79 -1.24 10.10
C ARG A 239 -8.93 -0.74 8.94
N PHE A 240 -8.82 0.58 8.77
CA PHE A 240 -8.00 1.18 7.71
C PHE A 240 -6.54 0.79 7.87
N TRP A 241 -5.97 0.94 9.06
CA TRP A 241 -4.61 0.50 9.36
C TRP A 241 -4.41 -0.99 9.03
N ALA A 242 -5.27 -1.87 9.56
CA ALA A 242 -5.14 -3.32 9.40
C ALA A 242 -5.28 -3.80 7.94
N VAL A 243 -6.29 -3.29 7.21
CA VAL A 243 -6.48 -3.60 5.79
C VAL A 243 -5.35 -3.02 4.95
N GLY A 244 -4.84 -1.83 5.31
CA GLY A 244 -3.65 -1.24 4.70
C GLY A 244 -2.45 -2.18 4.75
N GLN A 245 -2.13 -2.76 5.92
CA GLN A 245 -1.04 -3.74 6.04
C GLN A 245 -1.25 -4.95 5.11
N ALA A 246 -2.48 -5.45 5.02
CA ALA A 246 -2.82 -6.59 4.18
C ALA A 246 -2.66 -6.29 2.68
N GLU A 247 -3.19 -5.16 2.21
CA GLU A 247 -3.07 -4.74 0.82
C GLU A 247 -1.63 -4.36 0.45
N ALA A 248 -0.87 -3.78 1.38
CA ALA A 248 0.56 -3.54 1.19
C ALA A 248 1.28 -4.85 0.91
N VAL A 249 1.26 -5.83 1.82
CA VAL A 249 1.90 -7.15 1.62
C VAL A 249 1.46 -7.80 0.32
N ARG A 250 0.16 -7.75 0.01
CA ARG A 250 -0.39 -8.28 -1.24
C ARG A 250 0.22 -7.59 -2.47
N ARG A 251 0.34 -6.25 -2.45
CA ARG A 251 0.96 -5.47 -3.53
C ARG A 251 2.44 -5.80 -3.70
N GLN A 252 3.22 -5.82 -2.61
CA GLN A 252 4.66 -6.09 -2.69
C GLN A 252 4.94 -7.46 -3.30
N THR A 253 4.28 -8.48 -2.78
CA THR A 253 4.47 -9.87 -3.20
C THR A 253 3.93 -10.16 -4.60
N SER A 254 2.84 -9.49 -5.02
CA SER A 254 2.31 -9.64 -6.38
C SER A 254 3.19 -8.96 -7.45
N LEU A 255 3.83 -7.84 -7.12
CA LEU A 255 4.84 -7.22 -7.99
C LEU A 255 6.11 -8.06 -8.03
N PHE A 256 6.63 -8.50 -6.87
CA PHE A 256 7.80 -9.39 -6.79
C PHE A 256 7.61 -10.72 -7.52
N ALA A 257 6.39 -11.25 -7.60
CA ALA A 257 6.11 -12.46 -8.35
C ALA A 257 6.29 -12.32 -9.88
N GLN A 258 6.38 -11.10 -10.41
CA GLN A 258 6.50 -10.82 -11.83
C GLN A 258 7.96 -10.51 -12.21
N PRO A 259 8.57 -11.27 -13.14
CA PRO A 259 9.97 -11.08 -13.54
C PRO A 259 10.33 -9.65 -13.96
N ARG A 260 9.41 -8.95 -14.64
CA ARG A 260 9.60 -7.56 -15.09
C ARG A 260 9.78 -6.54 -13.95
N PHE A 261 9.33 -6.85 -12.74
CA PHE A 261 9.52 -5.98 -11.57
C PHE A 261 10.55 -6.55 -10.61
N SER A 262 10.68 -7.87 -10.54
CA SER A 262 11.55 -8.52 -9.56
C SER A 262 13.02 -8.57 -9.96
N MET A 263 13.36 -8.28 -11.23
CA MET A 263 14.71 -8.36 -11.77
C MET A 263 15.11 -7.06 -12.46
N GLU A 264 16.39 -6.74 -12.40
CA GLU A 264 17.07 -5.68 -13.14
C GLU A 264 18.32 -6.26 -13.81
N GLY A 265 18.20 -6.63 -15.08
CA GLY A 265 19.23 -7.39 -15.79
C GLY A 265 19.54 -8.74 -15.11
N VAL A 266 20.78 -8.93 -14.68
CA VAL A 266 21.24 -10.15 -13.99
C VAL A 266 21.01 -10.13 -12.47
N PHE A 267 20.63 -8.98 -11.90
CA PHE A 267 20.42 -8.80 -10.47
C PHE A 267 18.93 -8.79 -10.11
N PRO A 268 18.56 -9.14 -8.87
CA PRO A 268 17.22 -8.87 -8.39
C PRO A 268 16.98 -7.36 -8.29
N GLN A 269 15.73 -6.94 -8.41
CA GLN A 269 15.33 -5.56 -8.16
C GLN A 269 15.45 -5.26 -6.67
N PHE A 270 16.50 -4.53 -6.28
CA PHE A 270 16.85 -4.27 -4.88
C PHE A 270 15.82 -3.45 -4.10
N TYR A 271 14.87 -2.80 -4.80
CA TYR A 271 13.74 -2.09 -4.21
C TYR A 271 12.96 -2.92 -3.17
N PHE A 272 12.89 -4.24 -3.35
CA PHE A 272 12.17 -5.16 -2.47
C PHE A 272 12.91 -5.55 -1.19
N PHE A 273 14.17 -5.13 -1.02
CA PHE A 273 15.04 -5.60 0.05
C PHE A 273 15.35 -4.49 1.04
N ASP A 274 15.68 -4.84 2.28
CA ASP A 274 16.07 -3.86 3.28
C ASP A 274 17.39 -3.18 2.89
N CYS A 275 17.39 -1.85 2.83
CA CYS A 275 18.54 -1.08 2.38
C CYS A 275 19.74 -1.24 3.33
N HIS A 276 19.54 -1.39 4.64
CA HIS A 276 20.65 -1.49 5.62
C HIS A 276 21.40 -2.82 5.56
N SER A 277 20.83 -3.82 4.89
CA SER A 277 21.54 -5.05 4.58
C SER A 277 22.75 -4.83 3.65
N CYS A 278 22.66 -3.83 2.76
CA CYS A 278 23.70 -3.50 1.78
C CYS A 278 24.39 -2.16 2.07
N HIS A 279 23.63 -1.12 2.43
CA HIS A 279 24.11 0.24 2.69
C HIS A 279 24.54 0.40 4.16
N ARG A 280 25.73 -0.10 4.47
CA ARG A 280 26.37 0.04 5.76
C ARG A 280 27.84 0.39 5.60
N GLU A 281 28.41 0.98 6.65
CA GLU A 281 29.84 1.24 6.70
C GLU A 281 30.62 -0.08 6.61
N ILE A 282 31.51 -0.18 5.63
CA ILE A 282 32.46 -1.28 5.49
C ILE A 282 33.76 -0.83 6.18
N GLN A 283 34.18 -1.57 7.20
CA GLN A 283 35.38 -1.27 7.98
C GLN A 283 36.29 -2.50 8.06
N ASP A 284 37.58 -2.30 7.81
CA ASP A 284 38.62 -3.31 7.96
C ASP A 284 39.27 -3.16 9.36
N SER A 285 38.55 -3.58 10.39
CA SER A 285 39.02 -3.52 11.78
C SER A 285 39.21 -4.91 12.39
N ASP A 286 40.22 -5.08 13.24
CA ASP A 286 40.47 -6.34 13.97
C ASP A 286 39.29 -6.78 14.84
N ASN A 287 38.47 -5.82 15.29
CA ASN A 287 37.24 -6.08 16.01
C ASN A 287 36.07 -6.28 15.03
N ARG A 288 35.44 -7.46 15.07
CA ARG A 288 34.20 -7.74 14.33
C ARG A 288 33.08 -6.81 14.81
N ARG A 289 32.52 -6.00 13.90
CA ARG A 289 31.29 -5.22 14.13
C ARG A 289 30.12 -5.85 13.39
N LEU A 290 29.24 -6.53 14.14
CA LEU A 290 28.00 -7.08 13.57
C LEU A 290 26.90 -6.02 13.67
N THR A 291 26.45 -5.49 12.52
CA THR A 291 25.39 -4.46 12.43
C THR A 291 24.03 -5.03 12.04
N PHE A 292 23.94 -6.35 11.86
CA PHE A 292 22.72 -7.07 11.52
C PHE A 292 22.30 -7.99 12.67
N GLU A 293 21.00 -8.09 12.93
CA GLU A 293 20.41 -9.01 13.90
C GLU A 293 19.44 -9.97 13.19
N THR A 294 19.44 -11.24 13.60
CA THR A 294 18.52 -12.24 13.03
C THR A 294 17.09 -11.99 13.51
N ASN A 295 16.16 -11.82 12.57
CA ASN A 295 14.73 -11.81 12.87
C ASN A 295 14.22 -13.26 13.04
N PRO A 296 13.65 -13.63 14.21
CA PRO A 296 13.30 -15.02 14.53
C PRO A 296 12.22 -15.64 13.63
N GLU A 297 11.39 -14.82 12.97
CA GLU A 297 10.36 -15.29 12.03
C GLU A 297 10.76 -15.10 10.55
N ARG A 298 12.02 -14.71 10.30
CA ARG A 298 12.58 -14.55 8.95
C ARG A 298 13.69 -15.58 8.74
N PRO A 299 13.36 -16.84 8.39
CA PRO A 299 14.37 -17.87 8.13
C PRO A 299 15.10 -17.60 6.81
N ILE A 300 16.20 -16.85 6.88
CA ILE A 300 17.13 -16.61 5.77
C ILE A 300 18.55 -17.03 6.16
N ALA A 301 19.33 -17.50 5.20
CA ALA A 301 20.73 -17.82 5.45
C ALA A 301 21.54 -16.53 5.67
N PHE A 302 22.45 -16.56 6.64
CA PHE A 302 23.33 -15.43 6.97
C PHE A 302 24.06 -14.91 5.72
N GLY A 303 24.06 -13.60 5.54
CA GLY A 303 24.68 -12.93 4.39
C GLY A 303 23.76 -12.70 3.19
N ASN A 304 22.53 -13.23 3.19
CA ASN A 304 21.54 -12.88 2.16
C ASN A 304 20.79 -11.58 2.52
N PRO A 305 20.49 -10.72 1.54
CA PRO A 305 19.69 -9.53 1.78
C PRO A 305 18.26 -9.95 2.17
N PRO A 306 17.74 -9.50 3.31
CA PRO A 306 16.36 -9.76 3.68
C PRO A 306 15.40 -8.96 2.80
N PHE A 307 14.25 -9.55 2.52
CA PHE A 307 13.10 -8.81 1.99
C PHE A 307 12.69 -7.72 2.99
N ASN A 308 12.26 -6.58 2.47
CA ASN A 308 11.68 -5.52 3.28
C ASN A 308 10.27 -5.96 3.73
N ASP A 309 10.19 -6.53 4.93
CA ASP A 309 9.01 -7.28 5.41
C ASP A 309 8.21 -6.51 6.50
N GLU A 310 8.34 -5.19 6.55
CA GLU A 310 7.76 -4.34 7.59
C GLU A 310 6.24 -4.52 7.71
N ASN A 311 5.54 -4.56 6.57
CA ASN A 311 4.09 -4.80 6.54
C ASN A 311 3.75 -6.28 6.82
N ILE A 312 4.66 -7.23 6.59
CA ILE A 312 4.48 -8.66 6.96
C ILE A 312 4.53 -8.81 8.48
N ILE A 313 5.42 -8.11 9.17
CA ILE A 313 5.49 -8.09 10.64
C ILE A 313 4.19 -7.50 11.21
N MET A 314 3.75 -6.34 10.70
CA MET A 314 2.51 -5.69 11.16
C MET A 314 1.28 -6.57 10.88
N LEU A 315 1.18 -7.15 9.68
CA LEU A 315 0.07 -8.02 9.31
C LEU A 315 0.03 -9.30 10.16
N SER A 316 1.20 -9.87 10.49
CA SER A 316 1.29 -11.01 11.41
C SER A 316 0.73 -10.67 12.80
N ALA A 317 1.06 -9.48 13.30
CA ALA A 317 0.62 -9.01 14.63
C ALA A 317 -0.90 -8.80 14.66
N VAL A 318 -1.44 -8.03 13.71
CA VAL A 318 -2.89 -7.75 13.67
C VAL A 318 -3.72 -8.99 13.33
N ALA A 319 -3.23 -9.89 12.47
CA ALA A 319 -3.92 -11.14 12.19
C ALA A 319 -4.02 -12.01 13.45
N GLY A 320 -2.92 -12.14 14.20
CA GLY A 320 -2.94 -12.85 15.49
C GLY A 320 -3.87 -12.21 16.52
N ALA A 321 -4.00 -10.88 16.50
CA ALA A 321 -4.89 -10.14 17.38
C ALA A 321 -6.37 -10.34 17.01
N LEU A 322 -6.72 -10.14 15.75
CA LEU A 322 -8.10 -9.86 15.33
C LEU A 322 -8.76 -10.98 14.52
N VAL A 323 -7.96 -11.81 13.83
CA VAL A 323 -8.41 -12.90 12.96
C VAL A 323 -7.52 -14.15 13.10
N PRO A 324 -7.39 -14.71 14.33
CA PRO A 324 -6.40 -15.75 14.62
C PRO A 324 -6.57 -17.03 13.79
N ALA A 325 -7.80 -17.35 13.37
CA ALA A 325 -8.08 -18.54 12.55
C ALA A 325 -7.37 -18.52 11.19
N GLN A 326 -7.06 -17.34 10.65
CA GLN A 326 -6.34 -17.17 9.38
C GLN A 326 -4.86 -16.79 9.58
N ALA A 327 -4.46 -16.42 10.80
CA ALA A 327 -3.13 -15.90 11.09
C ALA A 327 -2.01 -16.93 10.86
N ASP A 328 -2.23 -18.19 11.24
CA ASP A 328 -1.19 -19.22 11.16
C ASP A 328 -0.86 -19.59 9.71
N ALA A 329 -1.87 -19.63 8.84
CA ALA A 329 -1.67 -19.86 7.40
C ALA A 329 -0.86 -18.74 6.74
N PHE A 330 -1.07 -17.49 7.18
CA PHE A 330 -0.26 -16.36 6.72
C PHE A 330 1.18 -16.42 7.24
N LYS A 331 1.37 -16.67 8.54
CA LYS A 331 2.71 -16.80 9.14
C LYS A 331 3.51 -17.93 8.49
N ALA A 332 2.87 -19.07 8.21
CA ALA A 332 3.49 -20.17 7.47
C ALA A 332 3.94 -19.73 6.08
N ALA A 333 3.05 -19.12 5.29
CA ALA A 333 3.40 -18.62 3.95
C ALA A 333 4.52 -17.56 3.98
N SER A 334 4.55 -16.71 5.02
CA SER A 334 5.62 -15.73 5.21
C SER A 334 6.98 -16.40 5.47
N ARG A 335 7.03 -17.41 6.35
CA ARG A 335 8.26 -18.17 6.59
C ARG A 335 8.70 -18.94 5.34
N ASP A 336 7.78 -19.53 4.60
CA ASP A 336 8.09 -20.25 3.35
C ASP A 336 8.64 -19.29 2.29
N PHE A 337 8.08 -18.08 2.19
CA PHE A 337 8.59 -17.02 1.32
C PHE A 337 10.04 -16.64 1.68
N HIS A 338 10.31 -16.33 2.95
CA HIS A 338 11.68 -16.02 3.39
C HIS A 338 12.64 -17.20 3.17
N LYS A 339 12.23 -18.43 3.48
CA LYS A 339 13.04 -19.63 3.27
C LYS A 339 13.37 -19.86 1.79
N SER A 340 12.41 -19.58 0.90
CA SER A 340 12.61 -19.74 -0.55
C SER A 340 13.69 -18.80 -1.08
N MET A 341 13.86 -17.59 -0.51
CA MET A 341 14.93 -16.65 -0.87
C MET A 341 16.32 -17.19 -0.56
N ALA A 342 16.44 -18.10 0.41
CA ALA A 342 17.69 -18.77 0.76
C ALA A 342 17.92 -20.09 -0.02
N GLY A 343 17.21 -20.29 -1.14
CA GLY A 343 17.32 -21.50 -1.97
C GLY A 343 16.38 -22.64 -1.58
N GLY A 344 15.46 -22.43 -0.64
CA GLY A 344 14.49 -23.43 -0.18
C GLY A 344 13.28 -23.67 -1.10
N GLY A 345 13.28 -23.16 -2.35
CA GLY A 345 12.16 -23.25 -3.29
C GLY A 345 12.20 -22.14 -4.35
N ASN A 346 11.07 -21.91 -5.02
CA ASN A 346 10.91 -20.79 -5.97
C ASN A 346 10.35 -19.55 -5.26
N PRO A 347 11.13 -18.45 -5.11
CA PRO A 347 10.66 -17.25 -4.43
C PRO A 347 9.42 -16.59 -5.03
N ARG A 348 9.23 -16.69 -6.35
CA ARG A 348 8.07 -16.08 -7.02
C ARG A 348 6.79 -16.84 -6.73
N GLU A 349 6.84 -18.17 -6.69
CA GLU A 349 5.68 -19.00 -6.31
C GLU A 349 5.32 -18.78 -4.83
N ALA A 350 6.32 -18.72 -3.94
CA ALA A 350 6.10 -18.43 -2.54
C ALA A 350 5.54 -17.01 -2.33
N ALA A 351 5.96 -16.03 -3.12
CA ALA A 351 5.39 -14.68 -3.12
C ALA A 351 3.91 -14.69 -3.54
N GLN A 352 3.55 -15.44 -4.58
CA GLN A 352 2.15 -15.57 -4.99
C GLN A 352 1.29 -16.19 -3.89
N ALA A 353 1.79 -17.24 -3.22
CA ALA A 353 1.11 -17.86 -2.09
C ALA A 353 0.93 -16.87 -0.93
N LEU A 354 1.97 -16.11 -0.58
CA LEU A 354 1.89 -15.08 0.45
C LEU A 354 0.90 -13.96 0.09
N SER A 355 0.89 -13.53 -1.18
CA SER A 355 -0.06 -12.54 -1.71
C SER A 355 -1.51 -13.00 -1.55
N GLN A 356 -1.79 -14.27 -1.84
CA GLN A 356 -3.12 -14.86 -1.65
C GLN A 356 -3.53 -14.88 -0.16
N ARG A 357 -2.61 -15.24 0.74
CA ARG A 357 -2.89 -15.21 2.19
C ARG A 357 -3.12 -13.78 2.70
N ALA A 358 -2.36 -12.81 2.21
CA ALA A 358 -2.57 -11.40 2.53
C ALA A 358 -3.94 -10.91 2.04
N GLY A 359 -4.37 -11.31 0.83
CA GLY A 359 -5.72 -11.02 0.32
C GLY A 359 -6.83 -11.65 1.16
N ALA A 360 -6.65 -12.89 1.64
CA ALA A 360 -7.59 -13.53 2.54
C ALA A 360 -7.71 -12.79 3.89
N LEU A 361 -6.57 -12.36 4.46
CA LEU A 361 -6.56 -11.53 5.67
C LEU A 361 -7.20 -10.15 5.44
N SER A 362 -6.94 -9.51 4.29
CA SER A 362 -7.57 -8.24 3.91
C SER A 362 -9.09 -8.35 3.92
N ASN A 363 -9.65 -9.40 3.32
CA ASN A 363 -11.09 -9.66 3.32
C ASN A 363 -11.63 -9.88 4.75
N ALA A 364 -10.96 -10.72 5.56
CA ALA A 364 -11.38 -11.01 6.93
C ALA A 364 -11.34 -9.77 7.84
N LEU A 365 -10.27 -8.96 7.73
CA LEU A 365 -10.11 -7.71 8.46
C LEU A 365 -11.12 -6.65 8.00
N SER A 366 -11.44 -6.58 6.70
CA SER A 366 -12.43 -5.63 6.19
C SER A 366 -13.86 -5.96 6.67
N GLN A 367 -14.21 -7.25 6.74
CA GLN A 367 -15.58 -7.70 7.03
C GLN A 367 -15.90 -7.83 8.53
N ARG A 368 -14.89 -7.93 9.41
CA ARG A 368 -15.15 -8.06 10.85
C ARG A 368 -15.75 -6.79 11.46
N ALA A 369 -16.50 -6.98 12.54
CA ALA A 369 -16.84 -5.91 13.47
C ALA A 369 -15.59 -5.49 14.27
N TYR A 370 -15.46 -4.19 14.53
CA TYR A 370 -14.40 -3.63 15.35
C TYR A 370 -14.98 -3.11 16.66
N ILE A 371 -14.28 -3.37 17.76
CA ILE A 371 -14.62 -2.91 19.10
C ILE A 371 -13.49 -2.05 19.67
N ASP A 372 -13.81 -1.26 20.69
CA ASP A 372 -12.87 -0.32 21.32
C ASP A 372 -11.59 -0.99 21.84
N ALA A 373 -11.70 -2.23 22.31
CA ALA A 373 -10.57 -3.01 22.83
C ALA A 373 -9.58 -3.46 21.75
N ASP A 374 -9.95 -3.43 20.46
CA ASP A 374 -9.11 -3.95 19.38
C ASP A 374 -7.82 -3.14 19.22
N ALA A 375 -7.89 -1.80 19.27
CA ALA A 375 -6.71 -0.95 19.12
C ALA A 375 -5.68 -1.25 20.22
N PHE A 376 -6.14 -1.33 21.47
CA PHE A 376 -5.33 -1.71 22.61
C PHE A 376 -4.69 -3.10 22.46
N ARG A 377 -5.46 -4.10 22.03
CA ARG A 377 -4.96 -5.45 21.79
C ARG A 377 -3.87 -5.50 20.73
N VAL A 378 -4.04 -4.74 19.64
CA VAL A 378 -3.05 -4.65 18.57
C VAL A 378 -1.76 -3.98 19.05
N ILE A 379 -1.86 -2.84 19.73
CA ILE A 379 -0.73 -2.11 20.33
C ILE A 379 0.07 -3.03 21.26
N GLU A 380 -0.63 -3.79 22.10
CA GLU A 380 -0.02 -4.77 23.00
C GLU A 380 0.74 -5.86 22.24
N ILE A 381 0.18 -6.41 21.16
CA ILE A 381 0.85 -7.46 20.38
C ILE A 381 2.06 -6.90 19.62
N ILE A 382 2.02 -5.66 19.11
CA ILE A 382 3.16 -5.01 18.45
C ILE A 382 4.31 -4.83 19.44
N GLY A 383 4.05 -4.34 20.66
CA GLY A 383 5.07 -4.18 21.71
C GLY A 383 5.44 -5.47 22.44
N GLY A 384 4.66 -6.53 22.25
CA GLY A 384 4.78 -7.80 22.97
C GLY A 384 6.05 -8.59 22.65
N SER A 385 6.39 -9.54 23.52
CA SER A 385 7.59 -10.37 23.40
C SER A 385 7.66 -11.23 22.14
N ALA A 386 6.51 -11.53 21.51
CA ALA A 386 6.46 -12.30 20.25
C ALA A 386 6.80 -11.46 19.01
N THR A 387 6.48 -10.17 18.99
CA THR A 387 6.68 -9.30 17.82
C THR A 387 7.91 -8.43 17.97
N ARG A 388 8.16 -7.88 19.16
CA ARG A 388 9.21 -6.90 19.40
C ARG A 388 10.62 -7.36 19.00
N PRO A 389 11.04 -8.63 19.22
CA PRO A 389 12.35 -9.12 18.74
C PRO A 389 12.51 -9.14 17.22
N ARG A 390 11.40 -9.02 16.45
CA ARG A 390 11.44 -8.99 14.98
C ARG A 390 11.83 -7.63 14.42
N PHE A 391 11.86 -6.57 15.23
CA PHE A 391 12.34 -5.25 14.82
C PHE A 391 13.87 -5.22 14.86
N THR A 392 14.46 -5.84 13.85
CA THR A 392 15.91 -5.91 13.61
C THR A 392 16.38 -4.87 12.59
N ASP A 393 15.46 -4.36 11.77
CA ASP A 393 15.77 -3.46 10.66
C ASP A 393 15.00 -2.15 10.82
N TYR A 394 15.58 -1.08 10.26
CA TYR A 394 15.05 0.28 10.36
C TYR A 394 13.59 0.39 9.90
N THR A 395 13.25 -0.26 8.79
CA THR A 395 11.93 -0.14 8.14
C THR A 395 10.81 -0.75 8.96
N GLY A 396 11.06 -1.95 9.50
CA GLY A 396 10.17 -2.61 10.45
C GLY A 396 9.92 -1.76 11.68
N SER A 397 10.97 -1.08 12.17
CA SER A 397 10.88 -0.16 13.30
C SER A 397 10.10 1.11 13.00
N VAL A 398 10.33 1.75 11.85
CA VAL A 398 9.56 2.92 11.40
C VAL A 398 8.07 2.56 11.30
N GLN A 399 7.73 1.43 10.68
CA GLN A 399 6.34 0.98 10.62
C GLN A 399 5.74 0.71 11.98
N ALA A 400 6.49 0.10 12.90
CA ALA A 400 6.00 -0.14 14.25
C ALA A 400 5.65 1.16 14.99
N VAL A 401 6.52 2.17 14.99
CA VAL A 401 6.20 3.43 15.70
C VAL A 401 5.05 4.20 15.04
N MET A 402 5.00 4.22 13.70
CA MET A 402 3.86 4.81 12.98
C MET A 402 2.56 4.08 13.31
N ALA A 403 2.58 2.74 13.39
CA ALA A 403 1.42 1.95 13.78
C ALA A 403 0.95 2.28 15.21
N ILE A 404 1.86 2.37 16.18
CA ILE A 404 1.52 2.72 17.56
C ILE A 404 0.89 4.11 17.65
N ASP A 405 1.45 5.12 16.97
CA ASP A 405 0.91 6.48 16.97
C ASP A 405 -0.47 6.53 16.29
N THR A 406 -0.61 5.88 15.13
CA THR A 406 -1.87 5.76 14.39
C THR A 406 -2.97 5.12 15.24
N LEU A 407 -2.67 4.01 15.91
CA LEU A 407 -3.65 3.30 16.73
C LEU A 407 -4.01 4.11 18.00
N LEU A 408 -3.08 4.88 18.57
CA LEU A 408 -3.38 5.81 19.66
C LEU A 408 -4.30 6.94 19.19
N ASN A 409 -4.03 7.53 18.03
CA ASN A 409 -4.90 8.57 17.45
C ASN A 409 -6.30 8.00 17.15
N GLY A 410 -6.39 6.73 16.73
CA GLY A 410 -7.65 6.01 16.62
C GLY A 410 -8.41 5.89 17.95
N LEU A 411 -7.71 5.59 19.06
CA LEU A 411 -8.30 5.57 20.40
C LEU A 411 -8.83 6.95 20.82
N VAL A 412 -8.11 8.03 20.49
CA VAL A 412 -8.54 9.41 20.78
C VAL A 412 -9.76 9.78 19.96
N THR A 413 -9.74 9.51 18.66
CA THR A 413 -10.83 9.83 17.73
C THR A 413 -12.13 9.10 18.07
N ASN A 414 -12.01 7.88 18.62
CA ASN A 414 -13.16 7.11 19.11
C ASN A 414 -13.60 7.48 20.54
N GLY A 415 -13.00 8.49 21.16
CA GLY A 415 -13.35 8.95 22.52
C GLY A 415 -12.95 7.97 23.62
N ARG A 416 -12.09 6.99 23.33
CA ARG A 416 -11.63 5.97 24.29
C ARG A 416 -10.50 6.46 25.17
N VAL A 417 -9.66 7.31 24.61
CA VAL A 417 -8.58 8.02 25.30
C VAL A 417 -8.81 9.51 25.11
N THR A 418 -8.66 10.32 26.16
CA THR A 418 -8.78 11.78 26.01
C THR A 418 -7.53 12.35 25.33
N ALA A 419 -7.67 13.47 24.63
CA ALA A 419 -6.52 14.16 24.04
C ALA A 419 -5.46 14.51 25.11
N GLY A 420 -5.88 14.88 26.32
CA GLY A 420 -4.97 15.16 27.43
C GLY A 420 -4.20 13.92 27.92
N ALA A 421 -4.86 12.76 28.01
CA ALA A 421 -4.21 11.51 28.38
C ALA A 421 -3.20 11.05 27.32
N ALA A 422 -3.56 11.16 26.03
CA ALA A 422 -2.64 10.89 24.92
C ALA A 422 -1.44 11.87 24.92
N ALA A 423 -1.67 13.15 25.19
CA ALA A 423 -0.60 14.13 25.33
C ALA A 423 0.35 13.79 26.49
N GLY A 424 -0.17 13.28 27.61
CA GLY A 424 0.61 12.86 28.78
C GLY A 424 1.63 11.75 28.51
N ILE A 425 1.39 10.91 27.50
CA ILE A 425 2.31 9.82 27.11
C ILE A 425 3.12 10.15 25.84
N ARG A 426 2.95 11.34 25.25
CA ARG A 426 3.58 11.69 23.96
C ARG A 426 5.11 11.63 24.01
N ALA A 427 5.70 11.94 25.16
CA ALA A 427 7.14 11.85 25.36
C ALA A 427 7.69 10.44 25.11
N ASP A 428 6.95 9.38 25.46
CA ASP A 428 7.41 8.00 25.25
C ASP A 428 7.31 7.59 23.77
N ILE A 429 6.30 8.07 23.04
CA ILE A 429 6.18 7.87 21.59
C ILE A 429 7.28 8.64 20.85
N ASN A 430 7.55 9.89 21.26
CA ASN A 430 8.61 10.70 20.66
C ASN A 430 10.00 10.07 20.84
N LYS A 431 10.26 9.38 21.96
CA LYS A 431 11.50 8.58 22.11
C LYS A 431 11.59 7.45 21.09
N ALA A 432 10.47 6.79 20.79
CA ALA A 432 10.44 5.75 19.76
C ALA A 432 10.66 6.32 18.35
N TYR A 433 10.11 7.50 18.05
CA TYR A 433 10.40 8.22 16.79
C TYR A 433 11.87 8.66 16.69
N ALA A 434 12.43 9.22 17.76
CA ALA A 434 13.84 9.62 17.79
C ALA A 434 14.78 8.43 17.52
N ALA A 435 14.42 7.22 17.98
CA ALA A 435 15.19 6.00 17.70
C ALA A 435 15.18 5.56 16.23
N VAL A 436 14.31 6.14 15.39
CA VAL A 436 14.21 5.88 13.94
C VAL A 436 14.27 7.16 13.10
N GLU A 437 14.74 8.26 13.66
CA GLU A 437 14.79 9.55 12.97
C GLU A 437 15.83 9.54 11.84
N GLU A 438 17.03 9.03 12.12
CA GLU A 438 18.13 8.95 11.16
C GLU A 438 18.44 7.49 10.83
N PRO A 439 18.20 7.03 9.59
CA PRO A 439 18.49 5.66 9.17
C PRO A 439 19.91 5.20 9.48
N ASN A 440 20.91 6.05 9.24
CA ASN A 440 22.32 5.69 9.42
C ASN A 440 22.74 5.56 10.90
N ALA A 441 21.96 6.11 11.83
CA ALA A 441 22.22 6.04 13.27
C ALA A 441 21.36 4.99 13.98
N TYR A 442 20.52 4.27 13.24
CA TYR A 442 19.55 3.33 13.78
C TYR A 442 20.20 2.19 14.58
N LYS A 443 19.63 1.90 15.75
CA LYS A 443 20.04 0.81 16.64
C LYS A 443 18.82 -0.01 17.06
N PRO A 444 18.72 -1.29 16.68
CA PRO A 444 17.55 -2.12 16.98
C PRO A 444 17.23 -2.21 18.48
N ALA A 445 18.24 -2.34 19.33
CA ALA A 445 18.06 -2.44 20.79
C ALA A 445 17.45 -1.16 21.41
N ASP A 446 17.91 0.01 20.97
CA ASP A 446 17.42 1.30 21.46
C ASP A 446 15.95 1.49 21.05
N PHE A 447 15.63 1.19 19.79
CA PHE A 447 14.25 1.22 19.31
C PHE A 447 13.33 0.26 20.07
N ARG A 448 13.73 -1.01 20.24
CA ARG A 448 12.91 -2.00 20.95
C ARG A 448 12.69 -1.63 22.42
N THR A 449 13.62 -0.89 23.02
CA THR A 449 13.47 -0.36 24.38
C THR A 449 12.45 0.78 24.39
N ALA A 450 12.62 1.77 23.49
CA ALA A 450 11.71 2.90 23.38
C ALA A 450 10.27 2.48 23.01
N LEU A 451 10.11 1.55 22.07
CA LEU A 451 8.82 0.98 21.68
C LEU A 451 8.12 0.32 22.87
N ALA A 452 8.85 -0.47 23.67
CA ALA A 452 8.28 -1.11 24.86
C ALA A 452 7.78 -0.10 25.89
N SER A 453 8.53 1.00 26.09
CA SER A 453 8.10 2.13 26.93
C SER A 453 6.81 2.76 26.39
N ALA A 454 6.74 3.07 25.09
CA ALA A 454 5.56 3.65 24.46
C ALA A 454 4.32 2.73 24.60
N THR A 455 4.44 1.44 24.29
CA THR A 455 3.32 0.49 24.41
C THR A 455 2.88 0.29 25.86
N THR A 456 3.82 0.33 26.82
CA THR A 456 3.49 0.26 28.25
C THR A 456 2.75 1.50 28.71
N ALA A 457 3.16 2.69 28.24
CA ALA A 457 2.49 3.94 28.56
C ALA A 457 1.05 3.95 28.02
N ILE A 458 0.83 3.49 26.79
CA ILE A 458 -0.52 3.37 26.21
C ILE A 458 -1.37 2.37 26.97
N ARG A 459 -0.82 1.21 27.38
CA ARG A 459 -1.57 0.22 28.15
C ARG A 459 -2.13 0.81 29.46
N ARG A 460 -1.43 1.76 30.09
CA ARG A 460 -1.90 2.44 31.31
C ARG A 460 -3.09 3.38 31.08
N LEU A 461 -3.48 3.62 29.83
CA LEU A 461 -4.64 4.42 29.45
C LEU A 461 -5.93 3.59 29.27
N GLN A 462 -5.83 2.25 29.34
CA GLN A 462 -7.00 1.36 29.45
C GLN A 462 -7.67 1.55 30.80
#